data_AF-A0AB35Y3B7-F1
#
_entry.id   AF-A0AB35Y3B7-F1
#
_cell.length_a   1.000
_cell.length_b   1.000
_cell.length_c   1.000
_cell.angle_alpha   90.00
_cell.angle_beta   90.00
_cell.angle_gamma   90.00
#
_symmetry.space_group_name_H-M   'P 1'
#
loop_
_entity.id
_entity.type
_entity.pdbx_description
1 polymer ?
#
loop_
_entity_poly.entity_id
_entity_poly.type
_entity_poly.pdbx_seq_one_letter_code
_entity_poly.pdbx_strand_id
1 'polypeptide(L)'
;MQGQKKLSFSALALSVWTAALAESLEPGVSLRGMLLYGVLGALLLTGISAVLCVCWQQTAVRQVWLFAAVLGLLAEAFRTAMQAQSVCRQEFHSMAMLGLLPLLLWAGCRIPLSGWDAPARVLWWFVLLGEGLCLAGIAGQMEWSHLLEPDAVQLARLPRVPLYAEYLLWPLLIEEPAPRRVLFLPWLTFFAQVCLAGGICLVFGGTDYPEQELLRAWSVGIFSRMDALLLLIWLTCAVFRIGFLCAAAGELWKKAANCRKGAAG
;
A
#
# COMPACT_ATOMS: atom_id res chain seq x y z
N MET A 1 -32.87 -9.86 9.61
CA MET A 1 -31.54 -9.51 10.16
C MET A 1 -30.52 -10.50 9.59
N GLN A 2 -29.89 -10.18 8.46
CA GLN A 2 -28.86 -11.03 7.84
C GLN A 2 -27.51 -10.34 8.03
N GLY A 3 -26.57 -11.06 8.64
CA GLY A 3 -25.24 -10.60 9.04
C GLY A 3 -24.44 -10.07 7.85
N GLN A 4 -24.50 -8.77 7.65
CA GLN A 4 -23.66 -8.04 6.73
C GLN A 4 -22.41 -7.57 7.49
N LYS A 5 -21.25 -7.70 6.83
CA LYS A 5 -19.99 -6.97 7.05
C LYS A 5 -19.02 -7.57 8.04
N LYS A 6 -18.08 -8.35 7.50
CA LYS A 6 -16.68 -8.28 7.93
C LYS A 6 -15.85 -7.85 6.74
N LEU A 7 -15.49 -6.58 6.72
CA LEU A 7 -14.33 -6.13 5.97
C LEU A 7 -13.11 -6.87 6.56
N SER A 8 -12.34 -7.57 5.74
CA SER A 8 -11.15 -8.23 6.25
C SER A 8 -10.03 -7.23 6.46
N PHE A 9 -9.53 -7.17 7.70
CA PHE A 9 -8.30 -6.45 8.05
C PHE A 9 -7.12 -6.90 7.16
N SER A 10 -7.07 -8.18 6.79
CA SER A 10 -6.01 -8.73 5.94
C SER A 10 -5.99 -8.09 4.56
N ALA A 11 -7.16 -7.88 3.95
CA ALA A 11 -7.31 -7.25 2.64
C ALA A 11 -6.94 -5.76 2.67
N LEU A 12 -7.36 -5.03 3.71
CA LEU A 12 -6.96 -3.64 3.94
C LEU A 12 -5.45 -3.50 4.18
N ALA A 13 -4.89 -4.36 5.03
CA ALA A 13 -3.47 -4.34 5.35
C ALA A 13 -2.64 -4.63 4.10
N LEU A 14 -3.05 -5.62 3.29
CA LEU A 14 -2.38 -5.94 2.03
C LEU A 14 -2.50 -4.81 1.01
N SER A 15 -3.67 -4.18 0.90
CA SER A 15 -3.84 -3.06 -0.03
C SER A 15 -2.83 -1.97 0.32
N VAL A 16 -2.85 -1.51 1.57
CA VAL A 16 -2.01 -0.43 2.05
C VAL A 16 -0.52 -0.78 2.02
N TRP A 17 -0.15 -2.03 2.35
CA TRP A 17 1.22 -2.54 2.19
C TRP A 17 1.70 -2.43 0.75
N THR A 18 0.86 -2.82 -0.21
CA THR A 18 1.18 -2.76 -1.64
C THR A 18 1.45 -1.33 -2.10
N ALA A 19 0.69 -0.36 -1.59
CA ALA A 19 0.87 1.04 -1.90
C ALA A 19 2.17 1.60 -1.30
N ALA A 20 2.47 1.22 -0.06
CA ALA A 20 3.71 1.61 0.61
C ALA A 20 4.95 1.12 -0.12
N LEU A 21 4.89 -0.10 -0.67
CA LEU A 21 5.96 -0.65 -1.50
C LEU A 21 6.04 -0.01 -2.91
N ALA A 22 4.93 0.55 -3.40
CA ALA A 22 4.87 1.21 -4.71
C ALA A 22 5.49 2.60 -4.70
N GLU A 23 5.50 3.26 -3.53
CA GLU A 23 6.16 4.53 -3.36
C GLU A 23 7.67 4.30 -3.35
N SER A 24 8.29 4.59 -4.49
CA SER A 24 9.74 4.63 -4.63
C SER A 24 10.33 5.48 -3.51
N LEU A 25 11.25 4.90 -2.73
CA LEU A 25 12.08 5.69 -1.84
C LEU A 25 12.76 6.76 -2.69
N GLU A 26 12.55 8.03 -2.33
CA GLU A 26 13.30 9.09 -2.98
C GLU A 26 14.79 8.86 -2.67
N PRO A 27 15.66 8.81 -3.70
CA PRO A 27 17.09 8.64 -3.48
C PRO A 27 17.63 9.76 -2.58
N GLY A 28 18.42 9.38 -1.57
CA GLY A 28 19.05 10.30 -0.63
C GLY A 28 18.31 10.60 0.69
N VAL A 29 17.27 9.83 1.05
CA VAL A 29 16.62 9.96 2.38
C VAL A 29 17.41 9.19 3.43
N SER A 30 17.97 9.90 4.42
CA SER A 30 18.68 9.26 5.53
C SER A 30 17.77 8.36 6.37
N LEU A 31 18.23 7.14 6.65
CA LEU A 31 17.50 6.12 7.42
C LEU A 31 17.05 6.64 8.80
N ARG A 32 17.89 7.44 9.46
CA ARG A 32 17.57 8.06 10.77
C ARG A 32 16.45 9.08 10.66
N GLY A 33 16.47 9.88 9.59
CA GLY A 33 15.38 10.81 9.27
C GLY A 33 14.09 10.05 9.00
N MET A 34 14.15 8.97 8.23
CA MET A 34 12.97 8.15 7.95
C MET A 34 12.40 7.48 9.20
N LEU A 35 13.24 7.01 10.12
CA LEU A 35 12.80 6.47 11.41
C LEU A 35 12.12 7.55 12.27
N LEU A 36 12.74 8.71 12.46
CA LEU A 36 12.21 9.77 13.31
C LEU A 36 10.94 10.40 12.74
N TYR A 37 10.99 10.84 11.48
CA TYR A 37 9.86 11.46 10.81
C TYR A 37 8.77 10.44 10.45
N GLY A 38 9.13 9.18 10.20
CA GLY A 38 8.16 8.11 9.95
C GLY A 38 7.40 7.70 11.21
N VAL A 39 8.05 7.62 12.38
CA VAL A 39 7.36 7.41 13.67
C VAL A 39 6.41 8.58 13.96
N LEU A 40 6.88 9.81 13.78
CA LEU A 40 6.05 11.01 13.97
C LEU A 40 4.86 11.02 12.99
N GLY A 41 5.10 10.69 11.72
CA GLY A 41 4.09 10.60 10.68
C GLY A 41 3.05 9.52 10.97
N ALA A 42 3.48 8.33 11.38
CA ALA A 42 2.58 7.24 11.77
C ALA A 42 1.72 7.65 12.98
N LEU A 43 2.31 8.26 14.01
CA LEU A 43 1.57 8.78 15.17
C LEU A 43 0.53 9.84 14.77
N LEU A 44 0.93 10.83 13.96
CA LEU A 44 0.03 11.87 13.46
C LEU A 44 -1.13 11.26 12.65
N LEU A 45 -0.84 10.32 11.75
CA LEU A 45 -1.85 9.62 10.96
C LEU A 45 -2.81 8.80 11.83
N THR A 46 -2.30 8.12 12.87
CA THR A 46 -3.17 7.41 13.83
C THR A 46 -4.08 8.39 14.57
N GLY A 47 -3.57 9.56 14.99
CA GLY A 47 -4.36 10.61 15.63
C GLY A 47 -5.43 11.19 14.70
N ILE A 48 -5.04 11.56 13.47
CA ILE A 48 -5.95 12.10 12.45
C ILE A 48 -7.06 11.09 12.11
N SER A 49 -6.71 9.81 11.92
CA SER A 49 -7.69 8.76 11.64
C SER A 49 -8.69 8.55 12.80
N ALA A 50 -8.23 8.66 14.06
CA ALA A 50 -9.09 8.58 15.23
C ALA A 50 -10.04 9.78 15.33
N VAL A 51 -9.54 10.99 15.09
CA VAL A 51 -10.38 12.22 15.08
C VAL A 51 -11.41 12.16 13.95
N LEU A 52 -11.01 11.74 12.76
CA LEU A 52 -11.90 11.56 11.61
C LEU A 52 -12.98 10.53 11.89
N CYS A 53 -12.67 9.45 12.60
CA CYS A 53 -13.66 8.46 13.02
C CYS A 53 -14.79 9.11 13.85
N VAL A 54 -14.43 9.99 14.80
CA VAL A 54 -15.39 10.74 15.61
C VAL A 54 -16.16 11.75 14.75
N CYS A 55 -15.48 12.49 13.89
CA CYS A 55 -16.13 13.43 12.97
C CYS A 55 -17.11 12.74 12.01
N TRP A 56 -16.83 11.49 11.62
CA TRP A 56 -17.67 10.72 10.71
C TRP A 56 -19.05 10.38 11.27
N GLN A 57 -19.17 10.33 12.60
CA GLN A 57 -20.45 10.07 13.26
C GLN A 57 -21.45 11.24 13.10
N GLN A 58 -21.01 12.42 12.65
CA GLN A 58 -21.92 13.54 12.41
C GLN A 58 -22.77 13.36 11.16
N THR A 59 -24.09 13.36 11.35
CA THR A 59 -25.09 13.10 10.30
C THR A 59 -25.19 14.21 9.25
N ALA A 60 -24.90 15.46 9.62
CA ALA A 60 -25.12 16.64 8.77
C ALA A 60 -24.26 16.66 7.49
N VAL A 61 -23.03 16.16 7.56
CA VAL A 61 -22.06 16.19 6.44
C VAL A 61 -21.78 14.80 5.87
N ARG A 62 -22.46 13.76 6.38
CA ARG A 62 -22.19 12.35 6.06
C ARG A 62 -22.22 12.03 4.56
N GLN A 63 -23.12 12.67 3.80
CA GLN A 63 -23.20 12.48 2.35
C GLN A 63 -21.97 13.04 1.62
N VAL A 64 -21.54 14.27 1.96
CA VAL A 64 -20.35 14.90 1.33
C VAL A 64 -19.13 14.04 1.57
N TRP A 65 -18.97 13.55 2.80
CA TRP A 65 -17.88 12.64 3.18
C TRP A 65 -17.94 11.30 2.44
N LEU A 66 -19.12 10.70 2.26
CA LEU A 66 -19.29 9.49 1.45
C LEU A 66 -18.85 9.69 -0.01
N PHE A 67 -19.22 10.80 -0.64
CA PHE A 67 -18.79 11.12 -2.01
C PHE A 67 -17.29 11.37 -2.08
N ALA A 68 -16.72 12.13 -1.14
CA ALA A 68 -15.28 12.35 -1.05
C ALA A 68 -14.51 11.03 -0.86
N ALA A 69 -15.06 10.11 -0.07
CA ALA A 69 -14.49 8.77 0.13
C ALA A 69 -14.46 7.95 -1.15
N VAL A 70 -15.57 7.91 -1.90
CA VAL A 70 -15.63 7.21 -3.19
C VAL A 70 -14.60 7.79 -4.16
N LEU A 71 -14.52 9.12 -4.25
CA LEU A 71 -13.58 9.80 -5.14
C LEU A 71 -12.12 9.50 -4.73
N GLY A 72 -11.83 9.52 -3.43
CA GLY A 72 -10.50 9.19 -2.90
C GLY A 72 -10.07 7.76 -3.21
N LEU A 73 -10.95 6.77 -3.02
CA LEU A 73 -10.65 5.37 -3.35
C LEU A 73 -10.45 5.16 -4.85
N LEU A 74 -11.23 5.83 -5.69
CA LEU A 74 -11.08 5.75 -7.15
C LEU A 74 -9.78 6.42 -7.62
N ALA A 75 -9.42 7.57 -7.04
CA ALA A 75 -8.16 8.24 -7.33
C ALA A 75 -6.97 7.35 -6.95
N GLU A 76 -7.04 6.67 -5.81
CA GLU A 76 -6.00 5.77 -5.34
C GLU A 76 -5.90 4.49 -6.21
N ALA A 77 -7.04 3.94 -6.65
CA ALA A 77 -7.07 2.84 -7.61
C ALA A 77 -6.46 3.24 -8.95
N PHE A 78 -6.77 4.43 -9.45
CA PHE A 78 -6.18 4.98 -10.67
C PHE A 78 -4.67 5.19 -10.54
N ARG A 79 -4.21 5.72 -9.40
CA ARG A 79 -2.78 5.89 -9.10
C ARG A 79 -2.05 4.55 -9.13
N THR A 80 -2.59 3.54 -8.45
CA THR A 80 -2.02 2.20 -8.41
C THR A 80 -1.99 1.58 -9.82
N ALA A 81 -3.04 1.78 -10.63
CA ALA A 81 -3.10 1.29 -12.01
C ALA A 81 -2.04 1.94 -12.90
N MET A 82 -1.83 3.26 -12.76
CA MET A 82 -0.80 3.98 -13.50
C MET A 82 0.61 3.52 -13.09
N GLN A 83 0.85 3.29 -11.81
CA GLN A 83 2.13 2.74 -11.31
C GLN A 83 2.37 1.34 -11.88
N ALA A 84 1.41 0.43 -11.74
CA ALA A 84 1.51 -0.93 -12.28
C ALA A 84 1.71 -0.92 -13.81
N GLN A 85 1.03 -0.02 -14.53
CA GLN A 85 1.20 0.14 -15.97
C GLN A 85 2.59 0.70 -16.35
N SER A 86 3.15 1.61 -15.57
CA SER A 86 4.51 2.12 -15.80
C SER A 86 5.56 1.01 -15.64
N VAL A 87 5.43 0.20 -14.59
CA VAL A 87 6.29 -0.97 -14.34
C VAL A 87 6.15 -2.01 -15.46
N CYS A 88 4.92 -2.37 -15.84
CA CYS A 88 4.67 -3.29 -16.96
C CYS A 88 5.26 -2.79 -18.29
N ARG A 89 5.28 -1.47 -18.51
CA ARG A 89 5.83 -0.86 -19.72
C ARG A 89 7.35 -0.83 -19.71
N GLN A 90 7.96 -0.56 -18.55
CA GLN A 90 9.41 -0.49 -18.40
C GLN A 90 10.05 -1.88 -18.49
N GLU A 91 9.49 -2.88 -17.80
CA GLU A 91 10.10 -4.21 -17.70
C GLU A 91 9.69 -5.16 -18.82
N PHE A 92 8.42 -5.11 -19.24
CA PHE A 92 7.86 -6.09 -20.18
C PHE A 92 7.44 -5.49 -21.51
N HIS A 93 7.69 -4.19 -21.74
CA HIS A 93 7.22 -3.43 -22.90
C HIS A 93 5.71 -3.63 -23.18
N SER A 94 4.91 -3.84 -22.14
CA SER A 94 3.52 -4.31 -22.26
C SER A 94 2.49 -3.29 -21.78
N MET A 95 1.36 -3.23 -22.48
CA MET A 95 0.15 -2.45 -22.12
C MET A 95 -0.91 -3.31 -21.41
N ALA A 96 -0.53 -4.48 -20.89
CA ALA A 96 -1.46 -5.46 -20.33
C ALA A 96 -2.32 -4.90 -19.19
N MET A 97 -1.81 -3.97 -18.38
CA MET A 97 -2.56 -3.44 -17.24
C MET A 97 -3.76 -2.59 -17.67
N LEU A 98 -3.64 -1.80 -18.74
CA LEU A 98 -4.75 -1.09 -19.36
C LEU A 98 -5.83 -2.05 -19.89
N GLY A 99 -5.44 -3.20 -20.44
CA GLY A 99 -6.36 -4.24 -20.90
C GLY A 99 -7.08 -4.96 -19.75
N LEU A 100 -6.44 -5.10 -18.60
CA LEU A 100 -7.01 -5.73 -17.40
C LEU A 100 -7.91 -4.77 -16.60
N LEU A 101 -7.72 -3.46 -16.70
CA LEU A 101 -8.49 -2.46 -15.97
C LEU A 101 -10.02 -2.62 -16.08
N PRO A 102 -10.64 -2.79 -17.27
CA PRO A 102 -12.09 -3.00 -17.37
C PRO A 102 -12.55 -4.28 -16.68
N LEU A 103 -11.74 -5.35 -16.70
CA LEU A 103 -12.04 -6.59 -15.99
C LEU A 103 -11.95 -6.41 -14.47
N LEU A 104 -10.98 -5.64 -13.98
CA LEU A 104 -10.83 -5.33 -12.56
C LEU A 104 -11.96 -4.44 -12.04
N LEU A 105 -12.38 -3.44 -12.82
CA LEU A 105 -13.55 -2.62 -12.52
C LEU A 105 -14.81 -3.48 -12.47
N TRP A 106 -14.98 -4.40 -13.42
CA TRP A 106 -16.10 -5.34 -13.43
C TRP A 106 -16.08 -6.29 -12.22
N ALA A 107 -14.93 -6.88 -11.91
CA ALA A 107 -14.76 -7.78 -10.78
C ALA A 107 -15.01 -7.05 -9.44
N GLY A 108 -14.49 -5.83 -9.29
CA GLY A 108 -14.74 -4.97 -8.14
C GLY A 108 -16.23 -4.67 -7.96
N CYS A 109 -16.97 -4.44 -9.04
CA CYS A 109 -18.42 -4.22 -8.96
C CYS A 109 -19.24 -5.47 -8.57
N ARG A 110 -18.72 -6.68 -8.82
CA ARG A 110 -19.45 -7.94 -8.67
C ARG A 110 -19.13 -8.69 -7.38
N ILE A 111 -17.90 -8.60 -6.89
CA ILE A 111 -17.43 -9.37 -5.73
C ILE A 111 -17.68 -8.56 -4.44
N PRO A 112 -18.45 -9.09 -3.47
CA PRO A 112 -18.63 -8.41 -2.18
C PRO A 112 -17.29 -8.32 -1.42
N LEU A 113 -17.10 -7.31 -0.57
CA LEU A 113 -15.84 -7.07 0.14
C LEU A 113 -15.34 -8.28 0.96
N SER A 114 -16.26 -9.12 1.45
CA SER A 114 -15.89 -10.36 2.17
C SER A 114 -15.21 -11.40 1.27
N GLY A 115 -15.46 -11.39 -0.03
CA GLY A 115 -14.85 -12.31 -1.00
C GLY A 115 -13.37 -12.05 -1.26
N TRP A 116 -12.85 -10.90 -0.84
CA TRP A 116 -11.46 -10.50 -1.03
C TRP A 116 -10.51 -11.02 0.07
N ASP A 117 -11.03 -11.65 1.13
CA ASP A 117 -10.22 -12.13 2.25
C ASP A 117 -9.38 -13.37 1.91
N ALA A 118 -9.98 -14.32 1.17
CA ALA A 118 -9.28 -15.51 0.68
C ALA A 118 -8.08 -15.15 -0.22
N PRO A 119 -8.24 -14.32 -1.28
CA PRO A 119 -7.09 -13.90 -2.08
C PRO A 119 -6.08 -13.07 -1.28
N ALA A 120 -6.51 -12.23 -0.35
CA ALA A 120 -5.59 -11.48 0.51
C ALA A 120 -4.68 -12.40 1.34
N ARG A 121 -5.24 -13.47 1.92
CA ARG A 121 -4.46 -14.44 2.71
C ARG A 121 -3.44 -15.21 1.87
N VAL A 122 -3.82 -15.58 0.66
CA VAL A 122 -2.93 -16.24 -0.30
C VAL A 122 -1.79 -15.30 -0.69
N LEU A 123 -2.10 -14.04 -0.98
CA LEU A 123 -1.09 -13.03 -1.32
C LEU A 123 -0.15 -12.73 -0.15
N TRP A 124 -0.63 -12.71 1.10
CA TRP A 124 0.25 -12.60 2.26
C TRP A 124 1.25 -13.74 2.35
N TRP A 125 0.86 -14.98 2.04
CA TRP A 125 1.82 -16.09 1.95
C TRP A 125 2.86 -15.86 0.85
N PHE A 126 2.45 -15.36 -0.32
CA PHE A 126 3.41 -15.02 -1.38
C PHE A 126 4.35 -13.89 -0.96
N VAL A 127 3.86 -12.84 -0.29
CA VAL A 127 4.69 -11.76 0.25
C VAL A 127 5.70 -12.31 1.26
N LEU A 128 5.26 -13.12 2.23
CA LEU A 128 6.15 -13.72 3.23
C LEU A 128 7.18 -14.66 2.61
N LEU A 129 6.79 -15.47 1.62
CA LEU A 129 7.71 -16.36 0.91
C LEU A 129 8.70 -15.58 0.05
N GLY A 130 8.23 -14.55 -0.67
CA GLY A 130 9.06 -13.67 -1.48
C GLY A 130 10.06 -12.88 -0.64
N GLU A 131 9.62 -12.31 0.48
CA GLU A 131 10.46 -11.61 1.45
C GLU A 131 11.46 -12.57 2.09
N GLY A 132 11.03 -13.75 2.54
CA GLY A 132 11.92 -14.75 3.12
C GLY A 132 12.99 -15.25 2.15
N LEU A 133 12.63 -15.48 0.88
CA LEU A 133 13.57 -15.86 -0.16
C LEU A 133 14.53 -14.71 -0.50
N CYS A 134 14.03 -13.47 -0.52
CA CYS A 134 14.83 -12.27 -0.70
C CYS A 134 15.87 -12.15 0.42
N LEU A 135 15.43 -12.17 1.69
CA LEU A 135 16.30 -12.07 2.86
C LEU A 135 17.35 -13.19 2.88
N ALA A 136 16.96 -14.43 2.58
CA ALA A 136 17.90 -15.54 2.47
C ALA A 136 18.94 -15.32 1.35
N GLY A 137 18.53 -14.70 0.23
CA GLY A 137 19.40 -14.37 -0.88
C GLY A 137 20.38 -13.22 -0.59
N ILE A 138 19.95 -12.20 0.16
CA ILE A 138 20.81 -11.04 0.51
C ILE A 138 21.58 -11.21 1.83
N ALA A 139 21.28 -12.22 2.65
CA ALA A 139 21.91 -12.43 3.96
C ALA A 139 23.46 -12.49 3.90
N GLY A 140 24.03 -12.98 2.80
CA GLY A 140 25.49 -13.04 2.60
C GLY A 140 26.14 -11.73 2.12
N GLN A 141 25.34 -10.71 1.78
CA GLN A 141 25.77 -9.40 1.26
C GLN A 141 25.44 -8.25 2.22
N MET A 142 24.84 -8.56 3.39
CA MET A 142 24.47 -7.55 4.38
C MET A 142 25.70 -7.06 5.14
N GLU A 143 26.05 -5.80 4.96
CA GLU A 143 27.11 -5.13 5.72
C GLU A 143 26.50 -4.20 6.77
N TRP A 144 26.53 -4.63 8.03
CA TRP A 144 25.96 -3.88 9.16
C TRP A 144 26.64 -2.53 9.40
N SER A 145 27.86 -2.35 8.92
CA SER A 145 28.60 -1.07 8.94
C SER A 145 27.86 0.02 8.18
N HIS A 146 27.23 -0.31 7.06
CA HIS A 146 26.49 0.64 6.22
C HIS A 146 25.27 1.26 6.91
N LEU A 147 24.72 0.62 7.96
CA LEU A 147 23.66 1.21 8.78
C LEU A 147 24.16 2.29 9.76
N LEU A 148 25.46 2.27 10.06
CA LEU A 148 26.10 3.14 11.05
C LEU A 148 26.88 4.28 10.40
N GLU A 149 27.21 4.16 9.11
CA GLU A 149 27.82 5.21 8.31
C GLU A 149 26.98 6.51 8.42
N PRO A 150 27.56 7.63 8.87
CA PRO A 150 26.82 8.86 9.02
C PRO A 150 26.50 9.44 7.63
N ASP A 151 25.24 9.32 7.20
CA ASP A 151 24.72 10.09 6.07
C ASP A 151 24.92 11.59 6.33
N ALA A 152 25.99 12.16 5.78
CA ALA A 152 26.40 13.53 6.02
C ALA A 152 25.56 14.56 5.22
N VAL A 153 24.59 14.15 4.41
CA VAL A 153 23.90 15.09 3.51
C VAL A 153 22.40 14.80 3.45
N GLN A 154 21.63 15.82 3.86
CA GLN A 154 20.16 15.99 3.73
C GLN A 154 19.26 15.48 4.86
N LEU A 155 19.49 16.01 6.07
CA LEU A 155 18.42 16.20 7.07
C LEU A 155 17.31 17.19 6.62
N ALA A 156 17.40 17.75 5.41
CA ALA A 156 16.60 18.86 4.92
C ALA A 156 15.40 18.46 4.03
N ARG A 157 15.34 17.20 3.55
CA ARG A 157 14.21 16.74 2.74
C ARG A 157 13.21 16.02 3.63
N LEU A 158 12.06 16.64 3.87
CA LEU A 158 10.96 16.00 4.59
C LEU A 158 10.55 14.74 3.81
N PRO A 159 10.61 13.54 4.40
CA PRO A 159 10.04 12.37 3.76
C PRO A 159 8.54 12.63 3.55
N ARG A 160 8.07 12.43 2.31
CA ARG A 160 6.63 12.53 2.02
C ARG A 160 5.92 11.48 2.87
N VAL A 161 5.04 11.93 3.75
CA VAL A 161 4.19 11.03 4.52
C VAL A 161 3.15 10.45 3.55
N PRO A 162 3.16 9.13 3.27
CA PRO A 162 2.17 8.53 2.38
C PRO A 162 0.78 8.64 3.00
N LEU A 163 -0.09 9.44 2.37
CA LEU A 163 -1.49 9.56 2.77
C LEU A 163 -2.33 8.62 1.91
N TYR A 164 -2.57 7.40 2.39
CA TYR A 164 -3.51 6.47 1.74
C TYR A 164 -4.95 6.75 2.17
N ALA A 165 -5.84 6.74 1.18
CA ALA A 165 -7.26 6.97 1.39
C ALA A 165 -7.85 5.97 2.42
N GLU A 166 -7.32 4.75 2.47
CA GLU A 166 -7.78 3.71 3.39
C GLU A 166 -7.53 4.03 4.87
N TYR A 167 -6.52 4.83 5.20
CA TYR A 167 -6.30 5.29 6.58
C TYR A 167 -7.41 6.18 7.11
N LEU A 168 -8.04 6.93 6.22
CA LEU A 168 -9.04 7.94 6.54
C LEU A 168 -10.45 7.36 6.40
N LEU A 169 -10.61 6.36 5.54
CA LEU A 169 -11.91 5.85 5.09
C LEU A 169 -12.29 4.48 5.69
N TRP A 170 -11.40 3.85 6.47
CA TRP A 170 -11.72 2.59 7.15
C TRP A 170 -12.96 2.66 8.07
N PRO A 171 -13.31 3.79 8.75
CA PRO A 171 -14.49 3.85 9.62
C PRO A 171 -15.82 3.68 8.87
N LEU A 172 -15.85 3.91 7.55
CA LEU A 172 -17.04 3.66 6.74
C LEU A 172 -17.16 2.24 6.22
N LEU A 173 -15.99 1.65 5.98
CA LEU A 173 -15.84 0.35 5.38
C LEU A 173 -16.13 -0.75 6.41
N ILE A 174 -15.92 -0.45 7.70
CA ILE A 174 -16.17 -1.35 8.84
C ILE A 174 -17.41 -0.87 9.60
N GLU A 175 -18.38 -1.76 9.83
CA GLU A 175 -19.42 -1.54 10.84
C GLU A 175 -19.00 -2.16 12.17
N GLU A 176 -19.30 -1.46 13.27
CA GLU A 176 -18.79 -1.72 14.62
C GLU A 176 -19.03 -3.16 15.14
N PRO A 177 -18.16 -3.66 16.04
CA PRO A 177 -17.00 -2.97 16.63
C PRO A 177 -15.74 -3.11 15.78
N ALA A 178 -15.09 -1.97 15.51
CA ALA A 178 -13.84 -1.94 14.75
C ALA A 178 -12.69 -2.57 15.55
N PRO A 179 -11.89 -3.47 14.94
CA PRO A 179 -10.73 -4.03 15.63
C PRO A 179 -9.69 -2.93 15.83
N ARG A 180 -9.19 -2.76 17.07
CA ARG A 180 -8.07 -1.86 17.42
C ARG A 180 -6.87 -1.97 16.48
N ARG A 181 -6.70 -3.13 15.82
CA ARG A 181 -5.66 -3.40 14.81
C ARG A 181 -5.72 -2.47 13.60
N VAL A 182 -6.90 -1.98 13.22
CA VAL A 182 -7.07 -1.10 12.04
C VAL A 182 -6.42 0.27 12.26
N LEU A 183 -6.40 0.76 13.51
CA LEU A 183 -5.71 1.99 13.87
C LEU A 183 -4.19 1.89 13.72
N PHE A 184 -3.63 0.68 13.70
CA PHE A 184 -2.20 0.44 13.51
C PHE A 184 -1.81 0.24 12.03
N LEU A 185 -2.71 0.46 11.07
CA LEU A 185 -2.36 0.41 9.64
C LEU A 185 -1.21 1.36 9.25
N PRO A 186 -1.15 2.62 9.74
CA PRO A 186 -0.03 3.52 9.45
C PRO A 186 1.32 2.99 9.95
N TRP A 187 1.31 2.21 11.02
CA TRP A 187 2.53 1.56 11.53
C TRP A 187 3.00 0.45 10.59
N LEU A 188 2.07 -0.31 10.01
CA LEU A 188 2.39 -1.37 9.07
C LEU A 188 3.11 -0.83 7.82
N THR A 189 2.72 0.33 7.29
CA THR A 189 3.45 0.94 6.16
C THR A 189 4.76 1.56 6.57
N PHE A 190 4.81 2.13 7.76
CA PHE A 190 6.07 2.60 8.31
C PHE A 190 7.08 1.46 8.39
N PHE A 191 6.68 0.28 8.91
CA PHE A 191 7.54 -0.90 8.91
C PHE A 191 7.90 -1.35 7.50
N ALA A 192 6.96 -1.38 6.55
CA ALA A 192 7.25 -1.72 5.15
C ALA A 192 8.36 -0.83 4.57
N GLN A 193 8.22 0.48 4.73
CA GLN A 193 9.16 1.48 4.23
C GLN A 193 10.53 1.37 4.91
N VAL A 194 10.55 1.22 6.24
CA VAL A 194 11.79 1.04 7.02
C VAL A 194 12.52 -0.25 6.66
N CYS A 195 11.81 -1.36 6.48
CA CYS A 195 12.41 -2.61 6.04
C CYS A 195 13.01 -2.46 4.64
N LEU A 196 12.31 -1.79 3.71
CA LEU A 196 12.79 -1.58 2.35
C LEU A 196 14.02 -0.66 2.32
N ALA A 197 13.97 0.49 3.01
CA ALA A 197 15.11 1.40 3.07
C ALA A 197 16.30 0.80 3.82
N GLY A 198 16.03 0.09 4.91
CA GLY A 198 17.05 -0.62 5.68
C GLY A 198 17.71 -1.73 4.86
N GLY A 199 16.94 -2.47 4.05
CA GLY A 199 17.46 -3.46 3.11
C GLY A 199 18.36 -2.83 2.05
N ILE A 200 17.95 -1.71 1.46
CA ILE A 200 18.78 -0.97 0.50
C ILE A 200 20.07 -0.48 1.17
N CYS A 201 20.00 0.13 2.35
CA CYS A 201 21.18 0.62 3.06
C CYS A 201 22.13 -0.52 3.44
N LEU A 202 21.60 -1.64 3.94
CA LEU A 202 22.40 -2.81 4.35
C LEU A 202 23.21 -3.42 3.20
N VAL A 203 22.62 -3.46 2.00
CA VAL A 203 23.28 -4.06 0.84
C VAL A 203 24.14 -3.05 0.09
N PHE A 204 23.78 -1.75 0.11
CA PHE A 204 24.30 -0.76 -0.83
C PHE A 204 24.87 0.53 -0.22
N GLY A 205 24.81 0.76 1.10
CA GLY A 205 25.51 1.90 1.72
C GLY A 205 24.92 3.29 1.47
N GLY A 206 23.71 3.41 0.91
CA GLY A 206 22.96 4.67 0.83
C GLY A 206 23.30 5.63 -0.33
N THR A 207 24.12 5.22 -1.30
CA THR A 207 24.50 6.06 -2.45
C THR A 207 23.55 5.95 -3.65
N ASP A 208 23.42 7.05 -4.43
CA ASP A 208 22.77 7.07 -5.75
C ASP A 208 23.32 5.95 -6.65
N TYR A 209 22.48 4.98 -7.01
CA TYR A 209 22.93 3.75 -7.66
C TYR A 209 22.97 3.90 -9.19
N PRO A 210 24.13 3.72 -9.86
CA PRO A 210 24.16 3.57 -11.30
C PRO A 210 23.76 2.13 -11.68
N GLU A 211 22.73 1.99 -12.51
CA GLU A 211 22.13 0.73 -12.99
C GLU A 211 23.15 -0.31 -13.56
N GLN A 212 24.39 0.11 -13.82
CA GLN A 212 25.44 -0.66 -14.47
C GLN A 212 26.31 -1.51 -13.50
N GLU A 213 26.34 -1.21 -12.18
CA GLU A 213 27.13 -2.00 -11.21
C GLU A 213 26.37 -3.21 -10.62
N LEU A 214 25.03 -3.21 -10.72
CA LEU A 214 24.16 -4.36 -10.40
C LEU A 214 24.48 -5.61 -11.23
N LEU A 215 24.93 -5.43 -12.47
CA LEU A 215 25.27 -6.52 -13.38
C LEU A 215 26.67 -7.10 -13.14
N ARG A 216 27.55 -6.34 -12.48
CA ARG A 216 28.98 -6.68 -12.36
C ARG A 216 29.34 -7.30 -11.00
N ALA A 217 28.61 -6.98 -9.93
CA ALA A 217 28.80 -7.57 -8.61
C ALA A 217 28.25 -9.00 -8.45
N TRP A 218 27.43 -9.49 -9.40
CA TRP A 218 26.76 -10.79 -9.30
C TRP A 218 26.80 -11.57 -10.63
N SER A 219 27.96 -12.13 -10.96
CA SER A 219 28.22 -12.95 -12.16
C SER A 219 27.49 -14.32 -12.20
N VAL A 220 26.30 -14.44 -11.61
CA VAL A 220 25.51 -15.69 -11.53
C VAL A 220 24.01 -15.50 -11.84
N GLY A 221 23.52 -14.30 -12.18
CA GLY A 221 22.18 -14.14 -12.79
C GLY A 221 20.96 -14.48 -11.90
N ILE A 222 21.13 -14.56 -10.58
CA ILE A 222 20.07 -14.89 -9.61
C ILE A 222 19.30 -13.63 -9.18
N PHE A 223 19.96 -12.46 -9.09
CA PHE A 223 19.32 -11.20 -8.64
C PHE A 223 18.26 -10.68 -9.62
N SER A 224 18.54 -10.70 -10.93
CA SER A 224 17.56 -10.34 -11.98
C SER A 224 16.29 -11.22 -11.94
N ARG A 225 16.39 -12.47 -11.46
CA ARG A 225 15.24 -13.39 -11.34
C ARG A 225 14.46 -13.19 -10.05
N MET A 226 15.14 -12.83 -8.96
CA MET A 226 14.51 -12.57 -7.67
C MET A 226 13.79 -11.22 -7.66
N ASP A 227 14.38 -10.20 -8.29
CA ASP A 227 13.74 -8.90 -8.48
C ASP A 227 12.48 -9.04 -9.36
N ALA A 228 12.58 -9.78 -10.47
CA ALA A 228 11.41 -10.10 -11.29
C ALA A 228 10.31 -10.85 -10.51
N LEU A 229 10.68 -11.76 -9.60
CA LEU A 229 9.72 -12.47 -8.75
C LEU A 229 9.05 -11.54 -7.73
N LEU A 230 9.81 -10.67 -7.06
CA LEU A 230 9.26 -9.66 -6.14
C LEU A 230 8.36 -8.67 -6.88
N LEU A 231 8.77 -8.26 -8.08
CA LEU A 231 8.01 -7.38 -8.96
C LEU A 231 6.71 -8.05 -9.41
N LEU A 232 6.72 -9.35 -9.75
CA LEU A 232 5.51 -10.11 -10.06
C LEU A 232 4.59 -10.27 -8.85
N ILE A 233 5.14 -10.54 -7.66
CA ILE A 233 4.36 -10.57 -6.41
C ILE A 233 3.71 -9.21 -6.16
N TRP A 234 4.48 -8.12 -6.27
CA TRP A 234 3.99 -6.76 -6.12
C TRP A 234 2.91 -6.44 -7.16
N LEU A 235 3.12 -6.78 -8.43
CA LEU A 235 2.16 -6.55 -9.51
C LEU A 235 0.84 -7.31 -9.24
N THR A 236 0.94 -8.55 -8.76
CA THR A 236 -0.24 -9.34 -8.38
C THR A 236 -0.99 -8.69 -7.21
N CYS A 237 -0.26 -8.17 -6.23
CA CYS A 237 -0.84 -7.40 -5.13
C CYS A 237 -1.47 -6.07 -5.61
N ALA A 238 -0.87 -5.41 -6.62
CA ALA A 238 -1.39 -4.18 -7.21
C ALA A 238 -2.70 -4.42 -7.96
N VAL A 239 -2.78 -5.52 -8.73
CA VAL A 239 -4.00 -5.98 -9.39
C VAL A 239 -5.10 -6.25 -8.37
N PHE A 240 -4.76 -6.94 -7.27
CA PHE A 240 -5.67 -7.17 -6.14
C PHE A 240 -6.15 -5.83 -5.52
N ARG A 241 -5.22 -4.91 -5.23
CA ARG A 241 -5.50 -3.59 -4.64
C ARG A 241 -6.49 -2.81 -5.50
N ILE A 242 -6.30 -2.75 -6.81
CA ILE A 242 -7.19 -2.02 -7.74
C ILE A 242 -8.60 -2.60 -7.68
N GLY A 243 -8.74 -3.93 -7.77
CA GLY A 243 -10.04 -4.60 -7.68
C GLY A 243 -10.73 -4.37 -6.33
N PHE A 244 -9.99 -4.48 -5.23
CA PHE A 244 -10.48 -4.26 -3.88
C PHE A 244 -10.96 -2.81 -3.66
N LEU A 245 -10.19 -1.80 -4.10
CA LEU A 245 -10.55 -0.39 -4.00
C LEU A 245 -11.81 -0.07 -4.82
N CYS A 246 -11.94 -0.67 -6.01
CA CYS A 246 -13.15 -0.52 -6.83
C CYS A 246 -14.39 -1.13 -6.13
N ALA A 247 -14.24 -2.29 -5.48
CA ALA A 247 -15.31 -2.90 -4.70
C ALA A 247 -15.72 -2.02 -3.51
N ALA A 248 -14.73 -1.49 -2.77
CA ALA A 248 -14.95 -0.58 -1.66
C ALA A 248 -15.67 0.71 -2.09
N ALA A 249 -15.25 1.31 -3.21
CA ALA A 249 -15.91 2.47 -3.81
C ALA A 249 -17.37 2.17 -4.20
N GLY A 250 -17.62 0.99 -4.80
CA GLY A 250 -18.96 0.55 -5.18
C GLY A 250 -19.91 0.40 -3.98
N GLU A 251 -19.44 -0.15 -2.88
CA GLU A 251 -20.25 -0.26 -1.65
C GLU A 251 -20.53 1.10 -1.00
N LEU A 252 -19.54 1.99 -0.95
CA LEU A 252 -19.74 3.36 -0.44
C LEU A 252 -20.72 4.15 -1.32
N TRP A 253 -20.66 3.97 -2.64
CA TRP A 253 -21.61 4.58 -3.57
C TRP A 253 -23.05 4.09 -3.32
N LYS A 254 -23.26 2.79 -3.10
CA LYS A 254 -24.58 2.25 -2.72
C LYS A 254 -25.08 2.84 -1.40
N LYS A 255 -24.21 2.96 -0.38
CA LYS A 255 -24.54 3.62 0.90
C LYS A 255 -24.95 5.08 0.70
N ALA A 256 -24.22 5.82 -0.13
CA ALA A 256 -24.52 7.22 -0.47
C ALA A 256 -25.87 7.35 -1.19
N ALA A 257 -26.12 6.51 -2.20
CA ALA A 257 -27.35 6.51 -2.96
C ALA A 257 -28.58 6.15 -2.11
N ASN A 258 -28.45 5.19 -1.18
CA ASN A 258 -29.53 4.79 -0.27
C ASN A 258 -29.83 5.87 0.78
N CYS A 259 -28.80 6.55 1.31
CA CYS A 259 -29.01 7.70 2.22
C CYS A 259 -29.76 8.85 1.55
N ARG A 260 -29.57 9.07 0.25
CA ARG A 260 -30.33 10.09 -0.50
C ARG A 260 -31.80 9.71 -0.63
N LYS A 261 -32.11 8.43 -0.90
CA LYS A 261 -33.48 7.94 -1.05
C LYS A 261 -34.28 8.01 0.26
N GLY A 262 -33.66 7.69 1.39
CA GLY A 262 -34.33 7.74 2.71
C GLY A 262 -34.49 9.14 3.32
N ALA A 263 -33.87 10.18 2.74
CA ALA A 263 -34.05 11.57 3.15
C ALA A 263 -35.12 12.32 2.33
N ALA A 264 -35.68 11.67 1.29
CA ALA A 264 -36.63 12.25 0.35
C ALA A 264 -38.05 11.66 0.47
N GLY A 265 -38.29 10.77 1.45
CA GLY A 265 -39.60 10.22 1.78
C GLY A 265 -39.91 10.44 3.25
#